data_AF-G7WLK2-F1
#
_entry.id   AF-G7WLK2-F1
#
_cell.length_a   1.000
_cell.length_b   1.000
_cell.length_c   1.000
_cell.angle_alpha   90.00
_cell.angle_beta   90.00
_cell.angle_gamma   90.00
#
_symmetry.space_group_name_H-M   'P 1'
#
loop_
_entity.id
_entity.type
_entity.pdbx_description
1 polymer ?
#
loop_
_entity_poly.entity_id
_entity_poly.type
_entity_poly.pdbx_seq_one_letter_code
_entity_poly.pdbx_strand_id
1 'polypeptide(L)'
;MELPLYDLHEARVGGKSSVMKSIPANFERISLAIDYPEEEIDDIRQTVLTKIKEEKRRASRYGKKDYGSLERQNISQDLESDLNKQKYAVMDLEPAHTGIAKRLKGFLLIKKGLSKSEIKSIIHAANEDIKKREFYSNEIQEAKHKGKPADVVWLYIFNERRHRNYLAASDFYEYFVCRTQWINPNLDQRFSPLPLKGDEIFDDIEIKWNKNYPN
;
A
#
# COMPACT_ATOMS: atom_id res chain seq x y z
N MET A 1 18.26 -28.54 4.91
CA MET A 1 17.79 -28.17 3.56
C MET A 1 16.37 -27.65 3.77
N GLU A 2 16.25 -26.34 3.96
CA GLU A 2 14.98 -25.68 4.30
C GLU A 2 14.13 -25.51 3.04
N LEU A 3 12.86 -25.94 3.09
CA LEU A 3 11.93 -25.71 2.00
C LEU A 3 11.56 -24.21 1.94
N PRO A 4 11.49 -23.60 0.75
CA PRO A 4 11.24 -22.17 0.65
C PRO A 4 9.80 -21.84 1.06
N LEU A 5 9.66 -20.74 1.80
CA LEU A 5 8.41 -20.11 2.29
C LEU A 5 7.28 -19.93 1.25
N TYR A 6 7.56 -20.16 -0.04
CA TYR A 6 6.61 -20.09 -1.13
C TYR A 6 5.60 -21.25 -1.12
N ASP A 7 6.04 -22.46 -0.77
CA ASP A 7 5.21 -23.67 -0.87
C ASP A 7 4.16 -23.78 0.25
N LEU A 8 4.40 -23.13 1.39
CA LEU A 8 3.46 -23.05 2.52
C LEU A 8 2.26 -22.13 2.24
N HIS A 9 2.37 -21.21 1.28
CA HIS A 9 1.29 -20.28 0.95
C HIS A 9 0.24 -20.93 0.03
N GLU A 10 0.65 -21.75 -0.93
CA GLU A 10 -0.28 -22.45 -1.84
C GLU A 10 -1.12 -23.52 -1.13
N ALA A 11 -0.52 -24.25 -0.17
CA ALA A 11 -1.24 -25.24 0.64
C ALA A 11 -2.35 -24.63 1.53
N ARG A 12 -2.25 -23.33 1.87
CA ARG A 12 -3.19 -22.64 2.77
C ARG A 12 -4.43 -22.10 2.06
N VAL A 13 -4.40 -21.93 0.73
CA VAL A 13 -5.48 -21.26 -0.03
C VAL A 13 -6.35 -22.25 -0.83
N GLY A 14 -6.06 -23.55 -0.79
CA GLY A 14 -6.94 -24.58 -1.39
C GLY A 14 -7.04 -24.49 -2.92
N GLY A 15 -6.07 -23.87 -3.58
CA GLY A 15 -5.95 -23.89 -5.03
C GLY A 15 -5.54 -25.28 -5.49
N LYS A 16 -6.36 -25.93 -6.33
CA LYS A 16 -6.00 -27.18 -6.99
C LYS A 16 -4.86 -26.91 -7.98
N SER A 17 -3.61 -27.04 -7.53
CA SER A 17 -2.48 -27.18 -8.44
C SER A 17 -2.55 -28.55 -9.11
N SER A 18 -2.61 -28.57 -10.44
CA SER A 18 -2.76 -29.77 -11.27
C SER A 18 -1.47 -30.59 -11.39
N VAL A 19 -0.64 -30.59 -10.36
CA VAL A 19 0.57 -31.42 -10.26
C VAL A 19 0.53 -32.25 -8.97
N MET A 20 -0.65 -32.74 -8.59
CA MET A 20 -0.74 -33.96 -7.79
C MET A 20 -0.83 -35.16 -8.73
N LYS A 21 0.32 -35.59 -9.26
CA LYS A 21 0.49 -37.03 -9.45
C LYS A 21 0.48 -37.62 -8.05
N SER A 22 -0.68 -38.18 -7.68
CA SER A 22 -0.88 -39.15 -6.60
C SER A 22 0.28 -39.25 -5.62
N ILE A 23 0.18 -38.55 -4.49
CA ILE A 23 0.92 -38.99 -3.31
C ILE A 23 0.37 -40.39 -3.00
N PRO A 24 1.21 -41.44 -2.96
CA PRO A 24 0.74 -42.77 -2.61
C PRO A 24 0.05 -42.70 -1.25
N ALA A 25 -1.08 -43.39 -1.10
CA ALA A 25 -1.88 -43.40 0.14
C ALA A 25 -1.08 -43.82 1.40
N ASN A 26 0.16 -44.28 1.24
CA ASN A 26 1.05 -44.75 2.29
C ASN A 26 2.47 -44.13 2.20
N PHE A 27 2.61 -42.85 1.83
CA PHE A 27 3.90 -42.16 1.98
C PHE A 27 4.16 -41.84 3.45
N GLU A 28 4.59 -42.89 4.14
CA GLU A 28 5.33 -42.91 5.39
C GLU A 28 4.74 -42.02 6.49
N ARG A 29 3.87 -42.64 7.29
CA ARG A 29 3.95 -42.47 8.76
C ARG A 29 5.44 -42.52 9.11
N ILE A 30 6.00 -41.34 9.34
CA ILE A 30 7.40 -41.17 9.69
C ILE A 30 7.64 -42.13 10.86
N SER A 31 8.54 -43.08 10.65
CA SER A 31 9.02 -44.09 11.60
C SER A 31 9.71 -43.49 12.84
N LEU A 32 9.60 -42.18 13.05
CA LEU A 32 10.06 -41.43 14.23
C LEU A 32 8.96 -41.21 15.28
N ALA A 33 7.71 -41.58 14.99
CA ALA A 33 6.57 -41.40 15.91
C ALA A 33 6.06 -42.73 16.49
N ILE A 34 6.90 -43.76 16.60
CA ILE A 34 6.50 -45.06 17.16
C ILE A 34 6.61 -45.10 18.69
N ASP A 35 7.41 -44.21 19.30
CA ASP A 35 7.72 -44.25 20.74
C ASP A 35 7.13 -43.10 21.57
N TYR A 36 6.34 -42.20 20.98
CA TYR A 36 5.68 -41.12 21.73
C TYR A 36 4.21 -41.50 21.99
N PRO A 37 3.79 -41.65 23.26
CA PRO A 37 2.39 -41.91 23.56
C PRO A 37 1.52 -40.77 23.00
N GLU A 38 0.43 -41.12 22.29
CA GLU A 38 -0.44 -40.15 21.60
C GLU A 38 -0.94 -39.03 22.52
N GLU A 39 -1.08 -39.31 23.83
CA GLU A 39 -1.43 -38.33 24.87
C GLU A 39 -0.40 -37.19 24.99
N GLU A 40 0.91 -37.47 24.87
CA GLU A 40 1.97 -36.44 24.92
C GLU A 40 1.93 -35.52 23.67
N ILE A 41 1.57 -36.07 22.52
CA ILE A 41 1.45 -35.30 21.26
C ILE A 41 0.26 -34.33 21.34
N ASP A 42 -0.86 -34.79 21.88
CA ASP A 42 -2.05 -33.95 22.06
C ASP A 42 -1.86 -32.88 23.15
N ASP A 43 -1.15 -33.19 24.23
CA ASP A 43 -0.80 -32.21 25.27
C ASP A 43 0.15 -31.11 24.76
N ILE A 44 1.16 -31.48 23.97
CA ILE A 44 2.05 -30.51 23.32
C ILE A 44 1.25 -29.64 22.35
N ARG A 45 0.38 -30.25 21.54
CA ARG A 45 -0.49 -29.53 20.59
C ARG A 45 -1.40 -28.56 21.30
N GLN A 46 -2.02 -28.98 22.40
CA GLN A 46 -2.93 -28.15 23.19
C GLN A 46 -2.18 -27.01 23.88
N THR A 47 -0.95 -27.26 24.35
CA THR A 47 -0.05 -26.25 24.91
C THR A 47 0.32 -25.19 23.87
N VAL A 48 0.70 -25.59 22.66
CA VAL A 48 1.02 -24.68 21.57
C VAL A 48 -0.20 -23.86 21.15
N LEU A 49 -1.37 -24.50 21.00
CA LEU A 49 -2.62 -23.80 20.67
C LEU A 49 -3.03 -22.80 21.75
N THR A 50 -2.80 -23.13 23.02
CA THR A 50 -3.07 -22.24 24.15
C THR A 50 -2.13 -21.05 24.14
N LYS A 51 -0.82 -21.25 23.93
CA LYS A 51 0.15 -20.16 23.77
C LYS A 51 -0.22 -19.23 22.61
N ILE A 52 -0.60 -19.78 21.45
CA ILE A 52 -1.05 -18.98 20.30
C ILE A 52 -2.31 -18.17 20.63
N LYS A 53 -3.28 -18.76 21.34
CA LYS A 53 -4.50 -18.05 21.78
C LYS A 53 -4.16 -16.95 22.79
N GLU A 54 -3.25 -17.20 23.72
CA GLU A 54 -2.80 -16.22 24.71
C GLU A 54 -2.00 -15.08 24.08
N GLU A 55 -1.14 -15.37 23.11
CA GLU A 55 -0.43 -14.36 22.32
C GLU A 55 -1.39 -13.51 21.52
N LYS A 56 -2.40 -14.11 20.85
CA LYS A 56 -3.47 -13.35 20.19
C LYS A 56 -4.26 -12.48 21.16
N ARG A 57 -4.56 -12.97 22.36
CA ARG A 57 -5.23 -12.21 23.44
C ARG A 57 -4.33 -11.14 24.07
N ARG A 58 -3.01 -11.30 24.05
CA ARG A 58 -2.03 -10.29 24.49
C ARG A 58 -1.86 -9.22 23.43
N ALA A 59 -1.75 -9.61 22.15
CA ALA A 59 -1.73 -8.71 21.01
C ALA A 59 -3.02 -7.89 20.92
N SER A 60 -4.20 -8.47 21.21
CA SER A 60 -5.46 -7.73 21.27
C SER A 60 -5.58 -6.81 22.50
N ARG A 61 -4.71 -6.99 23.51
CA ARG A 61 -4.66 -6.16 24.73
C ARG A 61 -3.70 -4.98 24.59
N TYR A 62 -2.71 -5.04 23.70
CA TYR A 62 -2.06 -3.84 23.20
C TYR A 62 -3.11 -3.03 22.44
N GLY A 63 -3.44 -1.84 22.93
CA GLY A 63 -4.48 -1.01 22.33
C GLY A 63 -4.24 -0.88 20.83
N LYS A 64 -5.26 -1.20 20.03
CA LYS A 64 -5.25 -0.91 18.59
C LYS A 64 -4.77 0.52 18.44
N LYS A 65 -3.66 0.73 17.72
CA LYS A 65 -3.23 2.09 17.37
C LYS A 65 -4.40 2.78 16.67
N ASP A 66 -4.66 4.03 17.04
CA ASP A 66 -5.73 4.82 16.44
C ASP A 66 -5.32 5.27 15.03
N TYR A 67 -5.49 4.36 14.07
CA TYR A 67 -5.25 4.63 12.64
C TYR A 67 -6.03 5.85 12.15
N GLY A 68 -7.21 6.10 12.70
CA GLY A 68 -8.01 7.28 12.35
C GLY A 68 -7.37 8.60 12.77
N SER A 69 -6.51 8.61 13.80
CA SER A 69 -5.73 9.80 14.17
C SER A 69 -4.52 10.01 13.26
N LEU A 70 -3.80 8.95 12.89
CA LEU A 70 -2.72 9.04 11.90
C LEU A 70 -3.25 9.48 10.53
N GLU A 71 -4.46 9.05 10.18
CA GLU A 71 -5.11 9.47 8.95
C GLU A 71 -5.46 10.95 8.94
N ARG A 72 -6.05 11.44 10.04
CA ARG A 72 -6.33 12.88 10.21
C ARG A 72 -5.07 13.76 10.21
N GLN A 73 -3.90 13.23 10.56
CA GLN A 73 -2.63 13.96 10.47
C GLN A 73 -2.09 14.02 9.04
N ASN A 74 -2.39 13.01 8.22
CA ASN A 74 -1.93 12.90 6.85
C ASN A 74 -2.92 13.45 5.82
N ILE A 75 -4.00 14.10 6.26
CA ILE A 75 -4.98 14.76 5.39
C ILE A 75 -5.05 16.23 5.83
N SER A 76 -5.23 17.12 4.87
CA SER A 76 -5.41 18.54 5.15
C SER A 76 -6.64 18.75 6.05
N GLN A 77 -6.43 19.35 7.22
CA GLN A 77 -7.52 19.67 8.16
C GLN A 77 -8.34 20.88 7.71
N ASP A 78 -7.69 21.84 7.04
CA ASP A 78 -8.29 23.03 6.45
C ASP A 78 -7.77 23.22 5.02
N LEU A 79 -8.57 22.77 4.06
CA LEU A 79 -8.24 22.84 2.63
C LEU A 79 -8.02 24.29 2.16
N GLU A 80 -8.76 25.26 2.68
CA GLU A 80 -8.67 26.65 2.23
C GLU A 80 -7.38 27.30 2.74
N SER A 81 -7.05 27.08 4.01
CA SER A 81 -5.76 27.51 4.58
C SER A 81 -4.59 26.90 3.79
N ASP A 82 -4.63 25.60 3.50
CA ASP A 82 -3.55 24.91 2.80
C ASP A 82 -3.40 25.38 1.35
N LEU A 83 -4.52 25.56 0.63
CA LEU A 83 -4.51 26.16 -0.71
C LEU A 83 -3.93 27.59 -0.73
N ASN A 84 -4.10 28.35 0.35
CA ASN A 84 -3.55 29.70 0.46
C ASN A 84 -2.05 29.71 0.80
N LYS A 85 -1.59 28.77 1.62
CA LYS A 85 -0.19 28.71 2.08
C LYS A 85 0.72 27.93 1.15
N GLN A 86 0.27 26.76 0.69
CA GLN A 86 1.08 25.76 -0.01
C GLN A 86 0.68 25.62 -1.49
N LYS A 87 -0.38 26.31 -1.92
CA LYS A 87 -1.00 26.23 -3.26
C LYS A 87 -1.68 24.89 -3.59
N TYR A 88 -1.57 23.90 -2.71
CA TYR A 88 -2.29 22.64 -2.78
C TYR A 88 -2.79 22.21 -1.40
N ALA A 89 -3.76 21.29 -1.38
CA ALA A 89 -4.21 20.62 -0.18
C ALA A 89 -4.36 19.12 -0.45
N VAL A 90 -4.04 18.28 0.53
CA VAL A 90 -4.20 16.82 0.42
C VAL A 90 -5.62 16.47 0.87
N MET A 91 -6.49 16.16 -0.08
CA MET A 91 -7.87 15.77 0.20
C MET A 91 -7.96 14.36 0.78
N ASP A 92 -7.14 13.45 0.26
CA ASP A 92 -7.16 12.04 0.65
C ASP A 92 -5.78 11.43 0.41
N LEU A 93 -5.46 10.39 1.19
CA LEU A 93 -4.23 9.62 1.09
C LEU A 93 -4.57 8.15 1.26
N GLU A 94 -4.01 7.27 0.44
CA GLU A 94 -4.30 5.83 0.49
C GLU A 94 -3.03 4.98 0.44
N PRO A 95 -2.95 3.88 1.22
CA PRO A 95 -1.90 2.92 1.06
C PRO A 95 -2.26 1.99 -0.10
N ALA A 96 -1.31 1.79 -1.00
CA ALA A 96 -1.40 0.82 -2.10
C ALA A 96 -0.21 -0.14 -2.06
N HIS A 97 0.30 -0.40 -0.85
CA HIS A 97 1.49 -1.21 -0.61
C HIS A 97 1.34 -2.61 -1.21
N THR A 98 2.44 -3.15 -1.72
CA THR A 98 2.45 -4.51 -2.29
C THR A 98 3.77 -5.17 -1.96
N GLY A 99 3.71 -6.32 -1.28
CA GLY A 99 4.91 -7.04 -0.85
C GLY A 99 5.77 -6.18 0.09
N ILE A 100 6.98 -5.84 -0.37
CA ILE A 100 7.94 -5.00 0.37
C ILE A 100 7.89 -3.52 -0.04
N ALA A 101 7.21 -3.17 -1.14
CA ALA A 101 7.17 -1.80 -1.65
C ALA A 101 6.13 -0.95 -0.91
N LYS A 102 6.59 0.15 -0.30
CA LYS A 102 5.72 1.15 0.35
C LYS A 102 5.15 2.08 -0.72
N ARG A 103 3.90 1.88 -1.12
CA ARG A 103 3.23 2.71 -2.14
C ARG A 103 2.12 3.58 -1.57
N LEU A 104 2.03 4.84 -1.98
CA LEU A 104 0.98 5.78 -1.55
C LEU A 104 0.29 6.41 -2.76
N LYS A 105 -1.01 6.67 -2.62
CA LYS A 105 -1.79 7.49 -3.56
C LYS A 105 -2.27 8.75 -2.84
N GLY A 106 -1.93 9.91 -3.36
CA GLY A 106 -2.40 11.21 -2.87
C GLY A 106 -3.43 11.82 -3.82
N PHE A 107 -4.51 12.35 -3.26
CA PHE A 107 -5.53 13.10 -3.99
C PHE A 107 -5.40 14.56 -3.60
N LEU A 108 -4.99 15.40 -4.55
CA LEU A 108 -4.64 16.79 -4.31
C LEU A 108 -5.70 17.71 -4.89
N LEU A 109 -6.04 18.74 -4.13
CA LEU A 109 -6.80 19.89 -4.59
C LEU A 109 -5.84 21.04 -4.85
N ILE A 110 -6.00 21.71 -5.98
CA ILE A 110 -5.29 22.94 -6.35
C ILE A 110 -6.26 24.03 -6.78
N LYS A 111 -5.82 25.29 -6.79
CA LYS A 111 -6.61 26.40 -7.32
C LYS A 111 -6.77 26.29 -8.85
N LYS A 112 -7.91 26.76 -9.36
CA LYS A 112 -8.14 26.90 -10.80
C LYS A 112 -7.23 27.98 -11.40
N GLY A 113 -6.89 27.83 -12.68
CA GLY A 113 -6.14 28.85 -13.44
C GLY A 113 -4.62 28.80 -13.28
N LEU A 114 -4.08 27.80 -12.59
CA LEU A 114 -2.63 27.61 -12.48
C LEU A 114 -2.04 27.12 -13.81
N SER A 115 -0.88 27.66 -14.17
CA SER A 115 -0.11 27.18 -15.33
C SER A 115 0.47 25.79 -15.09
N LYS A 116 0.80 25.05 -16.16
CA LYS A 116 1.47 23.76 -16.05
C LYS A 116 2.80 23.85 -15.29
N SER A 117 3.52 24.96 -15.41
CA SER A 117 4.77 25.20 -14.67
C SER A 117 4.56 25.31 -13.15
N GLU A 118 3.54 26.05 -12.73
CA GLU A 118 3.16 26.14 -11.32
C GLU A 118 2.69 24.79 -10.76
N ILE A 119 1.94 24.03 -11.57
CA ILE A 119 1.47 22.70 -11.19
C ILE A 119 2.64 21.73 -11.04
N LYS A 120 3.66 21.78 -11.90
CA LYS A 120 4.89 20.97 -11.74
C LYS A 120 5.62 21.26 -10.43
N SER A 121 5.69 22.53 -10.03
CA SER A 121 6.26 22.91 -8.75
C SER A 121 5.46 22.33 -7.57
N ILE A 122 4.13 22.33 -7.67
CA ILE A 122 3.23 21.70 -6.70
C ILE A 122 3.43 20.17 -6.68
N ILE A 123 3.54 19.53 -7.85
CA ILE A 123 3.76 18.09 -7.99
C ILE A 123 5.04 17.68 -7.25
N HIS A 124 6.15 18.39 -7.49
CA HIS A 124 7.41 18.10 -6.81
C HIS A 124 7.29 18.23 -5.30
N ALA A 125 6.76 19.36 -4.81
CA ALA A 125 6.59 19.61 -3.38
C ALA A 125 5.70 18.55 -2.70
N ALA A 126 4.54 18.25 -3.30
CA ALA A 126 3.62 17.26 -2.77
C ALA A 126 4.19 15.83 -2.82
N ASN A 127 4.95 15.49 -3.86
CA ASN A 127 5.62 14.19 -3.97
C ASN A 127 6.64 14.00 -2.84
N GLU A 128 7.48 15.01 -2.59
CA GLU A 128 8.51 14.97 -1.53
C GLU A 128 7.92 14.94 -0.11
N ASP A 129 6.79 15.61 0.10
CA ASP A 129 6.01 15.54 1.33
C ASP A 129 5.40 14.13 1.51
N ILE A 130 4.63 13.64 0.53
CA ILE A 130 3.92 12.35 0.61
C ILE A 130 4.89 11.18 0.75
N LYS A 131 6.06 11.23 0.11
CA LYS A 131 7.14 10.22 0.28
C LYS A 131 7.47 9.94 1.74
N LYS A 132 7.39 10.94 2.61
CA LYS A 132 7.81 10.87 4.01
C LYS A 132 6.67 10.49 4.95
N ARG A 133 5.42 10.46 4.48
CA ARG A 133 4.24 10.22 5.32
C ARG A 133 4.15 8.78 5.81
N GLU A 134 3.66 8.62 7.03
CA GLU A 134 3.37 7.32 7.65
C GLU A 134 1.88 7.03 7.56
N PHE A 135 1.49 6.25 6.55
CA PHE A 135 0.09 5.91 6.30
C PHE A 135 -0.04 4.43 5.91
N TYR A 136 -0.85 3.69 6.67
CA TYR A 136 -0.96 2.23 6.60
C TYR A 136 -2.41 1.82 6.82
N SER A 137 -2.87 0.75 6.16
CA SER A 137 -4.24 0.24 6.38
C SER A 137 -4.35 -0.79 7.49
N ASN A 138 -3.22 -1.32 7.97
CA ASN A 138 -3.19 -2.33 9.05
C ASN A 138 -1.78 -2.47 9.66
N GLU A 139 -1.71 -3.24 10.76
CA GLU A 139 -0.50 -3.44 11.55
C GLU A 139 0.60 -4.19 10.79
N ILE A 140 0.23 -5.07 9.85
CA ILE A 140 1.20 -5.82 9.03
C ILE A 140 1.94 -4.85 8.10
N GLN A 141 1.22 -3.90 7.51
CA GLN A 141 1.81 -2.85 6.68
C GLN A 141 2.69 -1.93 7.50
N GLU A 142 2.21 -1.47 8.66
CA GLU A 142 3.01 -0.64 9.56
C GLU A 142 4.33 -1.36 9.91
N ALA A 143 4.27 -2.60 10.40
CA ALA A 143 5.46 -3.36 10.78
C ALA A 143 6.49 -3.50 9.65
N LYS A 144 6.05 -3.56 8.39
CA LYS A 144 6.94 -3.69 7.22
C LYS A 144 7.51 -2.36 6.71
N HIS A 145 6.73 -1.28 6.80
CA HIS A 145 6.98 -0.03 6.08
C HIS A 145 7.19 1.19 7.00
N LYS A 146 7.11 1.03 8.32
CA LYS A 146 7.40 2.10 9.29
C LYS A 146 8.81 2.64 9.13
N GLY A 147 8.95 3.97 9.21
CA GLY A 147 10.23 4.67 9.08
C GLY A 147 10.86 4.63 7.68
N LYS A 148 10.23 3.98 6.69
CA LYS A 148 10.72 3.93 5.31
C LYS A 148 10.04 4.99 4.46
N PRO A 149 10.77 5.67 3.56
CA PRO A 149 10.14 6.51 2.54
C PRO A 149 9.30 5.64 1.60
N ALA A 150 8.32 6.25 0.93
CA ALA A 150 7.57 5.57 -0.12
C ALA A 150 8.49 5.19 -1.28
N ASP A 151 8.28 4.01 -1.85
CA ASP A 151 8.92 3.53 -3.07
C ASP A 151 8.14 3.93 -4.32
N VAL A 152 6.84 4.19 -4.17
CA VAL A 152 5.97 4.60 -5.27
C VAL A 152 4.97 5.63 -4.75
N VAL A 153 4.82 6.73 -5.48
CA VAL A 153 3.82 7.76 -5.20
C VAL A 153 3.02 8.02 -6.46
N TRP A 154 1.70 7.96 -6.33
CA TRP A 154 0.77 8.44 -7.35
C TRP A 154 0.06 9.67 -6.84
N LEU A 155 0.05 10.74 -7.64
CA LEU A 155 -0.77 11.92 -7.33
C LEU A 155 -1.90 12.02 -8.33
N TYR A 156 -3.09 12.31 -7.83
CA TYR A 156 -4.28 12.63 -8.63
C TYR A 156 -4.67 14.05 -8.31
N ILE A 157 -4.61 14.94 -9.30
CA ILE A 157 -4.68 16.39 -9.08
C ILE A 157 -5.97 16.94 -9.67
N PHE A 158 -6.69 17.70 -8.86
CA PHE A 158 -8.02 18.22 -9.15
C PHE A 158 -8.13 19.70 -8.84
N ASN A 159 -9.02 20.38 -9.54
CA ASN A 159 -9.32 21.80 -9.31
C ASN A 159 -10.66 22.01 -8.56
N GLU A 160 -11.37 20.94 -8.26
CA GLU A 160 -12.64 20.94 -7.56
C GLU A 160 -12.69 19.79 -6.56
N ARG A 161 -13.23 20.07 -5.37
CA ARG A 161 -13.47 19.04 -4.37
C ARG A 161 -14.63 18.16 -4.81
N ARG A 162 -14.37 16.86 -4.96
CA ARG A 162 -15.41 15.84 -5.16
C ARG A 162 -15.20 14.71 -4.16
N HIS A 163 -16.27 13.95 -3.94
CA HIS A 163 -16.15 12.74 -3.15
C HIS A 163 -15.22 11.75 -3.85
N ARG A 164 -14.37 11.06 -3.09
CA ARG A 164 -13.32 10.14 -3.56
C ARG A 164 -13.77 9.19 -4.68
N ASN A 165 -14.96 8.60 -4.54
CA ASN A 165 -15.50 7.65 -5.53
C ASN A 165 -15.66 8.25 -6.94
N TYR A 166 -15.78 9.57 -7.07
CA TYR A 166 -15.84 10.27 -8.36
C TYR A 166 -14.45 10.68 -8.88
N LEU A 167 -13.44 10.76 -7.99
CA LEU A 167 -12.08 11.15 -8.32
C LEU A 167 -11.28 10.02 -9.01
N ALA A 168 -11.66 8.75 -8.81
CA ALA A 168 -10.92 7.60 -9.34
C ALA A 168 -11.13 7.35 -10.86
N ALA A 169 -12.15 7.95 -11.47
CA ALA A 169 -12.55 7.74 -12.88
C ALA A 169 -12.35 9.01 -13.74
N SER A 170 -11.40 9.85 -13.37
CA SER A 170 -11.49 11.28 -13.59
C SER A 170 -10.93 11.83 -14.91
N ASP A 171 -10.23 11.02 -15.70
CA ASP A 171 -9.49 11.46 -16.88
C ASP A 171 -10.35 12.22 -17.94
N PHE A 172 -11.68 12.10 -17.85
CA PHE A 172 -12.64 12.72 -18.78
C PHE A 172 -13.28 14.02 -18.28
N TYR A 173 -13.12 14.37 -17.00
CA TYR A 173 -13.81 15.52 -16.42
C TYR A 173 -12.94 16.78 -16.39
N GLU A 174 -13.55 17.94 -16.55
CA GLU A 174 -12.86 19.25 -16.54
C GLU A 174 -12.21 19.59 -15.19
N TYR A 175 -12.68 18.96 -14.10
CA TYR A 175 -12.08 19.17 -12.79
C TYR A 175 -10.80 18.37 -12.56
N PHE A 176 -10.51 17.37 -13.40
CA PHE A 176 -9.26 16.64 -13.39
C PHE A 176 -8.18 17.42 -14.12
N VAL A 177 -7.01 17.55 -13.51
CA VAL A 177 -5.91 18.35 -14.05
C VAL A 177 -4.86 17.43 -14.64
N CYS A 178 -4.32 16.54 -13.81
CA CYS A 178 -3.36 15.53 -14.24
C CYS A 178 -3.24 14.42 -13.19
N ARG A 179 -2.58 13.34 -13.59
CA ARG A 179 -2.13 12.29 -12.69
C ARG A 179 -0.63 12.09 -12.86
N THR A 180 0.03 11.71 -11.78
CA THR A 180 1.47 11.51 -11.80
C THR A 180 1.85 10.14 -11.25
N GLN A 181 3.05 9.71 -11.60
CA GLN A 181 3.67 8.51 -11.09
C GLN A 181 5.15 8.78 -10.85
N TRP A 182 5.57 8.63 -9.61
CA TRP A 182 6.97 8.58 -9.23
C TRP A 182 7.29 7.18 -8.73
N ILE A 183 8.41 6.62 -9.19
CA ILE A 183 8.91 5.31 -8.76
C ILE A 183 10.34 5.51 -8.27
N ASN A 184 10.66 4.98 -7.10
CA ASN A 184 12.01 4.96 -6.57
C ASN A 184 12.92 4.23 -7.56
N PRO A 185 14.00 4.86 -8.07
CA PRO A 185 14.89 4.23 -9.05
C PRO A 185 15.58 2.97 -8.53
N ASN A 186 15.67 2.81 -7.19
CA ASN A 186 16.25 1.64 -6.54
C ASN A 186 15.22 0.54 -6.23
N LEU A 187 13.95 0.71 -6.63
CA LEU A 187 12.93 -0.31 -6.41
C LEU A 187 13.18 -1.51 -7.33
N ASP A 188 13.25 -2.70 -6.76
CA ASP A 188 13.33 -3.94 -7.54
C ASP A 188 12.15 -4.03 -8.52
N GLN A 189 12.49 -4.28 -9.79
CA GLN A 189 11.56 -4.30 -10.92
C GLN A 189 10.34 -5.20 -10.68
N ARG A 190 10.47 -6.28 -9.90
CA ARG A 190 9.37 -7.19 -9.55
C ARG A 190 8.28 -6.51 -8.71
N PHE A 191 8.64 -5.47 -7.98
CA PHE A 191 7.72 -4.63 -7.22
C PHE A 191 7.46 -3.28 -7.90
N SER A 192 7.99 -3.04 -9.09
CA SER A 192 7.68 -1.84 -9.87
C SER A 192 6.27 -1.95 -10.47
N PRO A 193 5.42 -0.92 -10.36
CA PRO A 193 4.12 -0.91 -11.01
C PRO A 193 4.26 -0.76 -12.53
N LEU A 194 3.15 -0.93 -13.25
CA LEU A 194 3.12 -0.58 -14.66
C LEU A 194 3.36 0.93 -14.85
N PRO A 195 4.18 1.33 -15.84
CA PRO A 195 4.46 2.73 -16.12
C PRO A 195 3.19 3.49 -16.51
N LEU A 196 3.10 4.76 -16.14
CA LEU A 196 1.91 5.59 -16.35
C LEU A 196 1.66 5.86 -17.83
N LYS A 197 2.73 5.87 -18.64
CA LYS A 197 2.74 6.33 -20.04
C LYS A 197 2.18 7.75 -20.13
N GLY A 198 2.84 8.64 -19.39
CA GLY A 198 2.56 10.06 -19.33
C GLY A 198 3.00 10.79 -20.59
N ASP A 199 2.59 12.05 -20.66
CA ASP A 199 2.91 12.94 -21.77
C ASP A 199 4.27 13.64 -21.55
N GLU A 200 4.73 13.69 -20.31
CA GLU A 200 5.95 14.41 -19.90
C GLU A 200 6.61 13.74 -18.69
N ILE A 201 7.93 13.92 -18.55
CA ILE A 201 8.70 13.59 -17.34
C ILE A 201 9.29 14.88 -16.76
N PHE A 202 9.09 15.10 -15.46
CA PHE A 202 9.65 16.22 -14.72
C PHE A 202 10.20 15.71 -13.38
N ASP A 203 11.51 15.87 -13.15
CA ASP A 203 12.18 15.45 -11.90
C ASP A 203 11.94 13.96 -11.55
N ASP A 204 12.10 13.07 -12.54
CA ASP A 204 11.79 11.64 -12.46
C ASP A 204 10.32 11.30 -12.14
N ILE A 205 9.43 12.28 -12.22
CA ILE A 205 7.99 12.11 -12.07
C ILE A 205 7.36 12.10 -13.47
N GLU A 206 6.73 10.98 -13.82
CA GLU A 206 5.95 10.86 -15.05
C GLU A 206 4.59 11.55 -14.84
N ILE A 207 4.22 12.46 -15.75
CA ILE A 207 3.00 13.27 -15.67
C ILE A 207 2.12 12.95 -16.87
N LYS A 208 0.87 12.61 -16.62
CA LYS A 208 -0.18 12.50 -17.63
C LYS A 208 -1.21 13.61 -17.43
N TRP A 209 -1.25 14.55 -18.37
CA TRP A 209 -2.14 15.70 -18.33
C TRP A 209 -3.55 15.32 -18.77
N ASN A 210 -4.55 16.01 -18.23
CA ASN A 210 -5.85 16.05 -18.88
C ASN A 210 -5.70 16.76 -20.23
N LYS A 211 -6.19 16.13 -21.30
CA LYS A 211 -6.12 16.67 -22.67
C LYS A 211 -6.84 18.01 -22.81
N ASN A 212 -7.82 18.27 -21.97
CA ASN A 212 -8.60 19.51 -21.97
C ASN A 212 -7.97 20.60 -21.06
N TYR A 213 -6.89 20.30 -20.33
CA TYR A 213 -6.24 21.31 -19.50
C TYR A 213 -5.43 22.26 -20.38
N PRO A 214 -5.61 23.58 -20.24
CA PRO A 214 -4.90 24.57 -21.05
C PRO A 214 -3.39 24.45 -20.87
N ASN A 215 -2.64 24.81 -21.91
CA ASN A 215 -1.18 24.86 -21.86
C ASN A 215 -0.67 25.96 -20.92
#